data_AF-A0A1F5D1V3-F1
#
_entry.id   AF-A0A1F5D1V3-F1
#
_cell.length_a   1.000
_cell.length_b   1.000
_cell.length_c   1.000
_cell.angle_alpha   90.00
_cell.angle_beta   90.00
_cell.angle_gamma   90.00
#
_symmetry.space_group_name_H-M   'P 1'
#
loop_
_entity.id
_entity.type
_entity.pdbx_description
1 polymer ?
#
loop_
_entity_poly.entity_id
_entity_poly.type
_entity_poly.pdbx_seq_one_letter_code
_entity_poly.pdbx_strand_id
1 'polypeptide(L)'
;MPQVRCPRCGSTINLENRRETDFSLILSALRSKARSFSELLRITGLPRKTLDIRLKELCVEDAIIKNRLYYFNQAHPHRYLENKLMIGNTRMFNRKAIVLLLLVCVGLPLTTRFAMAALFQNPIAQQQPLGYYTATITVNGVSDVYGWQAGIRFDPTNLKIVDIIPGDFLIEKEKNTIISSLEETDQNENAEALFLTATSGNVLVIGQTLLAKSGPTTNSDGVLATIIFAYYKSDQAPELIFGENPRYDTMLLRMDTTEIQLSENTIAMNCLP
;
A
#
# COMPACT_ATOMS: atom_id res chain seq x y z
N MET A 1 -6.97 6.77 30.19
CA MET A 1 -7.54 5.41 29.98
C MET A 1 -7.03 4.50 31.09
N PRO A 2 -7.89 3.68 31.73
CA PRO A 2 -7.46 2.83 32.83
C PRO A 2 -6.51 1.73 32.32
N GLN A 3 -5.28 1.75 32.81
CA GLN A 3 -4.25 0.77 32.50
C GLN A 3 -3.98 -0.06 33.75
N VAL A 4 -3.98 -1.38 33.61
CA VAL A 4 -3.67 -2.29 34.72
C VAL A 4 -2.38 -3.01 34.39
N ARG A 5 -1.40 -2.90 35.29
CA ARG A 5 -0.13 -3.61 35.16
C ARG A 5 -0.33 -5.06 35.59
N CYS A 6 0.01 -6.00 34.72
CA CYS A 6 -0.07 -7.41 35.06
C CYS A 6 0.91 -7.73 36.21
N PRO A 7 0.44 -8.25 37.35
CA PRO A 7 1.33 -8.55 38.49
C PRO A 7 2.28 -9.73 38.20
N ARG A 8 2.02 -10.50 37.13
CA ARG A 8 2.81 -11.70 36.78
C ARG A 8 3.88 -11.45 35.72
N CYS A 9 3.65 -10.55 34.76
CA CYS A 9 4.61 -10.29 33.68
C CYS A 9 4.94 -8.80 33.47
N GLY A 10 4.41 -7.91 34.32
CA GLY A 10 4.77 -6.49 34.31
C GLY A 10 4.24 -5.67 33.12
N SER A 11 3.59 -6.31 32.15
CA SER A 11 3.00 -5.64 30.98
C SER A 11 1.83 -4.75 31.38
N THR A 12 1.78 -3.55 30.82
CA THR A 12 0.65 -2.62 30.95
C THR A 12 -0.45 -3.03 29.99
N ILE A 13 -1.54 -3.55 30.55
CA ILE A 13 -2.70 -3.97 29.76
C ILE A 13 -3.67 -2.80 29.73
N ASN A 14 -3.93 -2.28 28.53
CA ASN A 14 -5.08 -1.43 28.29
C ASN A 14 -6.34 -2.31 28.38
N LEU A 15 -7.18 -2.05 29.38
CA LEU A 15 -8.38 -2.85 29.65
C LEU A 15 -9.38 -2.81 28.48
N GLU A 16 -9.39 -1.71 27.73
CA GLU A 16 -10.22 -1.54 26.54
C GLU A 16 -9.74 -2.46 25.41
N ASN A 17 -8.44 -2.44 25.11
CA ASN A 17 -7.86 -3.31 24.08
C ASN A 17 -8.08 -4.79 24.40
N ARG A 18 -8.03 -5.16 25.69
CA ARG A 18 -8.31 -6.55 26.12
C ARG A 18 -9.79 -6.90 25.94
N ARG A 19 -10.70 -6.00 26.31
CA ARG A 19 -12.15 -6.17 26.09
C ARG A 19 -12.47 -6.41 24.62
N GLU A 20 -11.90 -5.60 23.73
CA GLU A 20 -12.11 -5.72 22.29
C GLU A 20 -11.56 -7.03 21.72
N THR A 21 -10.39 -7.46 22.21
CA THR A 21 -9.80 -8.75 21.80
C THR A 21 -10.72 -9.90 22.19
N ASP A 22 -11.21 -9.90 23.43
CA ASP A 22 -12.13 -10.92 23.93
C ASP A 22 -13.43 -10.98 23.10
N PHE A 23 -14.00 -9.82 22.74
CA PHE A 23 -15.20 -9.74 21.88
C PHE A 23 -14.94 -10.30 20.49
N SER A 24 -13.80 -9.97 19.87
CA SER A 24 -13.47 -10.48 18.53
C SER A 24 -13.37 -12.01 18.48
N LEU A 25 -12.83 -12.62 19.53
CA LEU A 25 -12.71 -14.08 19.66
C LEU A 25 -14.09 -14.74 19.81
N ILE A 26 -14.98 -14.13 20.59
CA ILE A 26 -16.34 -14.64 20.80
C ILE A 26 -17.17 -14.52 19.52
N LEU A 27 -17.14 -13.36 18.86
CA LEU A 27 -17.95 -13.11 17.66
C LEU A 27 -17.47 -13.96 16.47
N SER A 28 -16.15 -14.13 16.29
CA SER A 28 -15.61 -15.01 15.26
C SER A 28 -16.02 -16.47 15.47
N ALA A 29 -16.03 -16.96 16.71
CA ALA A 29 -16.50 -18.30 17.05
C ALA A 29 -18.00 -18.51 16.74
N LEU A 30 -18.82 -17.46 16.90
CA LEU A 30 -20.27 -17.48 16.67
C LEU A 30 -20.68 -17.23 15.22
N ARG A 31 -19.79 -16.68 14.38
CA ARG A 31 -20.06 -16.38 12.96
C ARG A 31 -20.40 -17.62 12.13
N SER A 32 -19.84 -18.77 12.50
CA SER A 32 -20.03 -20.03 11.76
C SER A 32 -21.26 -20.83 12.17
N LYS A 33 -21.61 -20.82 13.46
CA LYS A 33 -22.70 -21.62 14.03
C LYS A 33 -23.01 -21.14 15.44
N ALA A 34 -24.25 -21.31 15.89
CA ALA A 34 -24.63 -21.15 17.29
C ALA A 34 -23.84 -22.10 18.22
N ARG A 35 -23.37 -21.59 19.35
CA ARG A 35 -22.49 -22.34 20.28
C ARG A 35 -23.00 -22.28 21.71
N SER A 36 -22.70 -23.33 22.47
CA SER A 36 -22.90 -23.38 23.91
C SER A 36 -21.79 -22.63 24.65
N PHE A 37 -22.02 -22.29 25.92
CA PHE A 37 -21.01 -21.66 26.76
C PHE A 37 -19.73 -22.50 26.86
N SER A 38 -19.85 -23.82 27.03
CA SER A 38 -18.71 -24.73 27.14
C SER A 38 -17.91 -24.82 25.84
N GLU A 39 -18.57 -24.78 24.69
CA GLU A 39 -17.88 -24.72 23.39
C GLU A 39 -17.13 -23.41 23.21
N LEU A 40 -17.76 -22.28 23.56
CA LEU A 40 -17.09 -20.97 23.50
C LEU A 40 -15.90 -20.90 24.45
N LEU A 41 -15.99 -21.49 25.64
CA LEU A 41 -14.87 -21.57 26.58
C LEU A 41 -13.70 -22.35 25.99
N ARG A 42 -13.98 -23.46 25.30
CA ARG A 42 -12.95 -24.27 24.64
C ARG A 42 -12.33 -23.57 23.41
N ILE A 43 -13.14 -22.87 22.61
CA ILE A 43 -12.70 -22.23 21.36
C ILE A 43 -11.92 -20.95 21.65
N THR A 44 -12.43 -20.10 22.54
CA THR A 44 -11.84 -18.77 22.81
C THR A 44 -10.67 -18.83 23.79
N GLY A 45 -10.57 -19.89 24.60
CA GLY A 45 -9.54 -20.01 25.63
C GLY A 45 -9.63 -18.97 26.75
N LEU A 46 -10.72 -18.20 26.81
CA LEU A 46 -10.91 -17.15 27.80
C LEU A 46 -11.18 -17.72 29.19
N PRO A 47 -10.74 -17.06 30.28
CA PRO A 47 -11.13 -17.44 31.62
C PRO A 47 -12.66 -17.44 31.78
N ARG A 48 -13.21 -18.44 32.49
CA ARG A 48 -14.66 -18.63 32.62
C ARG A 48 -15.43 -17.37 33.06
N LYS A 49 -14.88 -16.63 34.02
CA LYS A 49 -15.47 -15.38 34.51
C LYS A 49 -15.42 -14.27 33.45
N THR A 50 -14.31 -14.16 32.72
CA THR A 50 -14.15 -13.19 31.63
C THR A 50 -15.14 -13.47 30.51
N LEU A 51 -15.27 -14.73 30.08
CA LEU A 51 -16.24 -15.11 29.05
C LEU A 51 -17.69 -14.79 29.47
N ASP A 52 -18.07 -15.09 30.71
CA ASP A 52 -19.42 -14.78 31.22
C ASP A 52 -19.73 -13.28 31.23
N ILE A 53 -18.78 -12.45 31.66
CA ILE A 53 -18.92 -10.99 31.64
C ILE A 53 -19.06 -10.49 30.20
N ARG A 54 -18.20 -10.95 29.29
CA ARG A 54 -18.17 -10.50 27.90
C ARG A 54 -19.42 -10.92 27.12
N LEU A 55 -19.94 -12.11 27.38
CA LEU A 55 -21.20 -12.56 26.78
C LEU A 55 -22.40 -11.73 27.27
N LYS A 56 -22.43 -11.35 28.56
CA LYS A 56 -23.47 -10.46 29.08
C LYS A 56 -23.41 -9.08 28.43
N GLU A 57 -22.21 -8.52 28.29
CA GLU A 57 -22.01 -7.23 27.60
C GLU A 57 -22.48 -7.30 26.13
N LEU A 58 -22.09 -8.34 25.39
CA LEU A 58 -22.51 -8.51 23.99
C LEU A 58 -24.02 -8.76 23.83
N CYS A 59 -24.67 -9.37 24.84
CA CYS A 59 -26.13 -9.47 24.87
C CYS A 59 -26.81 -8.12 25.12
N VAL A 60 -26.23 -7.28 25.98
CA VAL A 60 -26.73 -5.92 26.26
C VAL A 60 -26.55 -5.01 25.04
N GLU A 61 -25.49 -5.21 24.26
CA GLU A 61 -25.20 -4.49 23.02
C GLU A 61 -25.96 -5.03 21.79
N ASP A 62 -26.89 -5.98 21.98
CA ASP A 62 -27.66 -6.67 20.91
C ASP A 62 -26.81 -7.36 19.82
N ALA A 63 -25.51 -7.54 20.04
CA ALA A 63 -24.59 -8.18 19.10
C ALA A 63 -24.77 -9.71 19.07
N ILE A 64 -25.17 -10.30 20.19
CA ILE A 64 -25.50 -11.72 20.29
C ILE A 64 -26.82 -11.88 21.03
N ILE A 65 -27.54 -12.95 20.73
CA ILE A 65 -28.75 -13.29 21.46
C ILE A 65 -28.61 -14.69 22.04
N LYS A 66 -29.23 -14.92 23.20
CA LYS A 66 -29.12 -16.15 23.98
C LYS A 66 -30.47 -16.88 24.05
N ASN A 67 -30.65 -17.90 23.22
CA ASN A 67 -31.82 -18.82 23.26
C ASN A 67 -31.30 -20.25 23.39
N ARG A 68 -30.99 -20.68 24.63
CA ARG A 68 -30.30 -21.95 25.00
C ARG A 68 -28.85 -22.05 24.50
N LEU A 69 -28.58 -21.63 23.27
CA LEU A 69 -27.26 -21.40 22.71
C LEU A 69 -27.08 -19.91 22.42
N TYR A 70 -25.84 -19.48 22.25
CA TYR A 70 -25.51 -18.13 21.79
C TYR A 70 -25.52 -18.12 20.27
N TYR A 71 -26.22 -17.15 19.69
CA TYR A 71 -26.26 -16.93 18.25
C TYR A 71 -25.91 -15.49 17.91
N PHE A 72 -25.25 -15.32 16.77
CA PHE A 72 -24.93 -14.01 16.23
C PHE A 72 -26.21 -13.35 15.72
N ASN A 73 -26.49 -12.11 16.14
CA ASN A 73 -27.69 -11.40 15.72
C ASN A 73 -27.53 -10.86 14.29
N GLN A 74 -28.18 -11.51 13.32
CA GLN A 74 -28.10 -11.12 11.89
C GLN A 74 -29.05 -9.97 11.51
N ALA A 75 -30.04 -9.64 12.35
CA ALA A 75 -31.02 -8.57 12.08
C ALA A 75 -30.44 -7.16 12.33
N HIS A 76 -29.47 -7.05 13.24
CA HIS A 76 -28.65 -5.86 13.42
C HIS A 76 -27.16 -6.25 13.48
N PRO A 77 -26.53 -6.56 12.33
CA PRO A 77 -25.09 -6.86 12.29
C PRO A 77 -24.21 -5.63 12.65
N HIS A 78 -24.83 -4.46 12.85
CA HIS A 78 -24.27 -3.13 12.63
C HIS A 78 -24.57 -2.17 13.80
N ARG A 79 -24.01 -2.42 14.98
CA ARG A 79 -23.88 -1.34 15.99
C ARG A 79 -22.55 -1.38 16.74
N TYR A 80 -22.10 -2.57 17.14
CA TYR A 80 -20.73 -2.78 17.62
C TYR A 80 -19.69 -2.72 16.48
N LEU A 81 -20.04 -3.28 15.30
CA LEU A 81 -19.17 -3.24 14.12
C LEU A 81 -19.07 -1.85 13.48
N GLU A 82 -20.15 -1.05 13.50
CA GLU A 82 -20.16 0.30 12.90
C GLU A 82 -19.41 1.33 13.73
N ASN A 83 -19.54 1.29 15.06
CA ASN A 83 -18.68 2.12 15.91
C ASN A 83 -17.20 1.73 15.80
N LYS A 84 -16.85 0.56 15.27
CA LYS A 84 -15.44 0.22 14.99
C LYS A 84 -15.02 0.42 13.54
N LEU A 85 -15.94 0.37 12.57
CA LEU A 85 -15.72 0.84 11.20
C LEU A 85 -15.52 2.37 11.15
N MET A 86 -16.03 3.13 12.14
CA MET A 86 -15.79 4.58 12.22
C MET A 86 -14.97 5.10 13.41
N ILE A 87 -14.79 4.36 14.53
CA ILE A 87 -14.11 4.90 15.72
C ILE A 87 -12.95 4.01 16.25
N GLY A 88 -12.65 2.85 15.64
CA GLY A 88 -11.55 1.99 16.11
C GLY A 88 -10.81 1.23 15.01
N ASN A 89 -9.76 1.86 14.48
CA ASN A 89 -8.73 1.35 13.55
C ASN A 89 -8.85 1.71 12.05
N THR A 90 -9.32 2.91 11.72
CA THR A 90 -8.76 3.66 10.57
C THR A 90 -7.28 4.06 10.78
N ARG A 91 -6.72 3.76 11.95
CA ARG A 91 -5.32 4.06 12.30
C ARG A 91 -4.29 3.02 11.87
N MET A 92 -4.70 1.83 11.41
CA MET A 92 -3.78 0.78 10.92
C MET A 92 -4.43 -0.16 9.90
N PHE A 93 -5.10 0.37 8.87
CA PHE A 93 -4.86 -0.23 7.54
C PHE A 93 -3.40 0.12 7.23
N ASN A 94 -2.54 -0.84 7.55
CA ASN A 94 -1.10 -0.67 7.64
C ASN A 94 -0.60 0.20 6.48
N ARG A 95 -0.13 1.42 6.78
CA ARG A 95 0.77 2.19 5.88
C ARG A 95 1.85 1.26 5.31
N LYS A 96 2.33 0.33 6.15
CA LYS A 96 3.26 -0.72 5.78
C LYS A 96 2.69 -1.80 4.87
N ALA A 97 1.39 -2.13 4.89
CA ALA A 97 0.79 -3.14 4.01
C ALA A 97 0.30 -2.57 2.67
N ILE A 98 -0.03 -1.28 2.57
CA ILE A 98 -0.20 -0.62 1.27
C ILE A 98 1.16 -0.43 0.62
N VAL A 99 2.17 0.00 1.39
CA VAL A 99 3.58 -0.02 0.98
C VAL A 99 4.05 -1.46 0.69
N LEU A 100 3.63 -2.48 1.45
CA LEU A 100 3.93 -3.91 1.19
C LEU A 100 3.20 -4.43 -0.04
N LEU A 101 1.98 -3.98 -0.32
CA LEU A 101 1.20 -4.41 -1.50
C LEU A 101 1.83 -3.80 -2.76
N LEU A 102 2.25 -2.53 -2.70
CA LEU A 102 3.09 -1.88 -3.72
C LEU A 102 4.47 -2.56 -3.81
N LEU A 103 5.10 -2.94 -2.69
CA LEU A 103 6.35 -3.74 -2.64
C LEU A 103 6.17 -5.18 -3.15
N VAL A 104 4.97 -5.75 -3.10
CA VAL A 104 4.66 -7.11 -3.60
C VAL A 104 4.37 -7.05 -5.11
N CYS A 105 3.83 -5.93 -5.61
CA CYS A 105 3.74 -5.66 -7.04
C CYS A 105 5.13 -5.37 -7.64
N VAL A 106 5.96 -4.57 -6.98
CA VAL A 106 7.24 -4.10 -7.54
C VAL A 106 8.45 -4.99 -7.16
N GLY A 107 8.39 -5.71 -6.03
CA GLY A 107 9.56 -6.30 -5.36
C GLY A 107 9.64 -7.83 -5.31
N LEU A 108 9.18 -8.54 -6.33
CA LEU A 108 9.60 -9.94 -6.53
C LEU A 108 10.52 -10.06 -7.74
N PRO A 109 11.82 -9.73 -7.63
CA PRO A 109 12.79 -10.43 -8.46
C PRO A 109 12.70 -11.90 -8.03
N LEU A 110 12.32 -12.77 -8.95
CA LEU A 110 12.52 -14.20 -8.79
C LEU A 110 14.01 -14.41 -8.47
N THR A 111 14.33 -14.68 -7.21
CA THR A 111 15.65 -15.05 -6.74
C THR A 111 16.00 -16.45 -7.24
N THR A 112 16.19 -16.60 -8.55
CA THR A 112 16.86 -17.73 -9.17
C THR A 112 17.35 -17.28 -10.56
N ARG A 113 18.46 -16.53 -10.63
CA ARG A 113 19.41 -16.51 -11.78
C ARG A 113 20.58 -15.52 -11.69
N PHE A 114 20.68 -14.65 -10.68
CA PHE A 114 21.78 -13.68 -10.59
C PHE A 114 22.89 -14.04 -9.60
N ALA A 115 23.30 -15.31 -9.56
CA ALA A 115 24.49 -15.73 -8.83
C ALA A 115 25.43 -16.56 -9.73
N MET A 116 25.72 -16.09 -10.96
CA MET A 116 26.80 -16.64 -11.82
C MET A 116 27.24 -15.66 -12.94
N ALA A 117 27.06 -14.34 -12.80
CA ALA A 117 27.49 -13.37 -13.84
C ALA A 117 28.65 -12.46 -13.40
N ALA A 118 29.23 -12.66 -12.21
CA ALA A 118 30.32 -11.83 -11.71
C ALA A 118 31.71 -12.16 -12.33
N LEU A 119 31.80 -13.08 -13.30
CA LEU A 119 33.08 -13.51 -13.90
C LEU A 119 33.29 -13.08 -15.36
N PHE A 120 32.39 -12.30 -15.95
CA PHE A 120 32.58 -11.76 -17.30
C PHE A 120 32.20 -10.28 -17.38
N GLN A 121 32.87 -9.43 -16.60
CA GLN A 121 32.99 -8.02 -16.99
C GLN A 121 34.12 -7.92 -18.02
N ASN A 122 33.78 -8.11 -19.29
CA ASN A 122 34.54 -7.45 -20.35
C ASN A 122 34.40 -5.93 -20.11
N PRO A 123 35.48 -5.14 -20.13
CA PRO A 123 35.37 -3.69 -20.16
C PRO A 123 34.79 -3.31 -21.51
N ILE A 124 33.45 -3.31 -21.63
CA ILE A 124 32.78 -2.68 -22.75
C ILE A 124 33.19 -1.21 -22.65
N ALA A 125 33.99 -0.74 -23.61
CA ALA A 125 34.28 0.67 -23.79
C ALA A 125 32.98 1.43 -23.61
N GLN A 126 32.94 2.38 -22.66
CA GLN A 126 31.76 3.18 -22.37
C GLN A 126 31.40 3.94 -23.65
N GLN A 127 30.48 3.39 -24.44
CA GLN A 127 29.97 4.04 -25.63
C GLN A 127 29.38 5.38 -25.17
N GLN A 128 29.80 6.46 -25.82
CA GLN A 128 29.25 7.78 -25.55
C GLN A 128 27.84 7.82 -26.13
N PRO A 129 26.83 8.31 -25.39
CA PRO A 129 25.48 8.39 -25.92
C PRO A 129 25.43 9.32 -27.13
N LEU A 130 24.58 8.98 -28.09
CA LEU A 130 24.32 9.83 -29.26
C LEU A 130 23.57 11.11 -28.86
N GLY A 131 22.76 11.02 -27.81
CA GLY A 131 22.05 12.15 -27.21
C GLY A 131 21.23 11.72 -26.00
N TYR A 132 20.39 12.65 -25.54
CA TYR A 132 19.51 12.46 -24.41
C TYR A 132 18.05 12.68 -24.81
N TYR A 133 17.13 12.14 -24.02
CA TYR A 133 15.70 12.35 -24.14
C TYR A 133 15.11 12.58 -22.75
N THR A 134 14.21 13.55 -22.65
CA THR A 134 13.45 13.84 -21.44
C THR A 134 12.01 13.36 -21.64
N ALA A 135 11.65 12.29 -20.94
CA ALA A 135 10.27 11.78 -20.90
C ALA A 135 9.56 12.34 -19.67
N THR A 136 8.53 13.15 -19.88
CA THR A 136 7.74 13.75 -18.80
C THR A 136 6.36 13.13 -18.77
N ILE A 137 6.00 12.55 -17.63
CA ILE A 137 4.69 11.96 -17.39
C ILE A 137 3.80 13.00 -16.72
N THR A 138 2.66 13.27 -17.33
CA THR A 138 1.69 14.25 -16.85
C THR A 138 0.35 13.59 -16.61
N VAL A 139 -0.40 14.14 -15.66
CA VAL A 139 -1.81 13.80 -15.40
C VAL A 139 -2.67 15.02 -15.73
N ASN A 140 -3.85 14.80 -16.30
CA ASN A 140 -4.80 15.86 -16.68
C ASN A 140 -6.23 15.51 -16.24
N GLY A 141 -6.94 16.50 -15.69
CA GLY A 141 -8.36 16.45 -15.37
C GLY A 141 -8.74 15.47 -14.26
N VAL A 142 -7.87 15.20 -13.29
CA VAL A 142 -8.12 14.21 -12.23
C VAL A 142 -8.12 14.85 -10.84
N SER A 143 -9.07 14.46 -9.99
CA SER A 143 -9.08 14.81 -8.56
C SER A 143 -8.96 13.56 -7.69
N ASP A 144 -8.68 13.79 -6.40
CA ASP A 144 -8.69 12.73 -5.37
C ASP A 144 -7.65 11.63 -5.58
N VAL A 145 -6.55 11.96 -6.26
CA VAL A 145 -5.40 11.06 -6.41
C VAL A 145 -4.63 11.01 -5.09
N TYR A 146 -4.51 9.81 -4.54
CA TYR A 146 -3.77 9.52 -3.31
C TYR A 146 -2.44 8.82 -3.59
N GLY A 147 -2.38 8.09 -4.70
CA GLY A 147 -1.17 7.47 -5.21
C GLY A 147 -1.29 7.17 -6.70
N TRP A 148 -0.16 6.93 -7.34
CA TRP A 148 -0.10 6.60 -8.76
C TRP A 148 1.06 5.65 -9.05
N GLN A 149 0.93 4.90 -10.14
CA GLN A 149 1.97 4.04 -10.71
C GLN A 149 1.99 4.27 -12.22
N ALA A 150 3.19 4.31 -12.81
CA ALA A 150 3.39 4.32 -14.25
C ALA A 150 4.36 3.20 -14.63
N GLY A 151 3.92 2.32 -15.53
CA GLY A 151 4.78 1.36 -16.19
C GLY A 151 5.23 1.89 -17.53
N ILE A 152 6.53 1.82 -17.77
CA ILE A 152 7.19 2.41 -18.94
C ILE A 152 7.99 1.32 -19.64
N ARG A 153 7.66 1.03 -20.88
CA ARG A 153 8.40 0.11 -21.76
C ARG A 153 9.46 0.88 -22.53
N PHE A 154 10.68 0.36 -22.58
CA PHE A 154 11.79 0.95 -23.33
C PHE A 154 12.69 -0.16 -23.91
N ASP A 155 13.46 0.13 -24.97
CA ASP A 155 14.47 -0.80 -25.47
C ASP A 155 15.77 -0.65 -24.67
N PRO A 156 16.14 -1.59 -23.77
CA PRO A 156 17.35 -1.47 -22.95
C PRO A 156 18.65 -1.62 -23.77
N THR A 157 18.56 -2.02 -25.04
CA THR A 157 19.73 -2.07 -25.95
C THR A 157 19.99 -0.74 -26.66
N ASN A 158 19.03 0.17 -26.63
CA ASN A 158 19.11 1.50 -27.23
C ASN A 158 19.06 2.61 -26.18
N LEU A 159 18.25 2.45 -25.13
CA LEU A 159 18.00 3.44 -24.10
C LEU A 159 18.58 3.02 -22.75
N LYS A 160 19.21 3.97 -22.05
CA LYS A 160 19.66 3.83 -20.66
C LYS A 160 19.07 4.93 -19.80
N ILE A 161 18.48 4.56 -18.67
CA ILE A 161 17.98 5.52 -17.69
C ILE A 161 19.18 6.21 -17.04
N VAL A 162 19.21 7.54 -17.16
CA VAL A 162 20.24 8.42 -16.57
C VAL A 162 19.77 8.93 -15.22
N ASP A 163 18.52 9.41 -15.16
CA ASP A 163 17.95 10.00 -13.95
C ASP A 163 16.42 9.87 -13.92
N ILE A 164 15.86 9.90 -12.71
CA ILE A 164 14.41 9.90 -12.46
C ILE A 164 14.11 10.96 -11.41
N ILE A 165 13.36 11.98 -11.82
CA ILE A 165 13.03 13.13 -10.99
C ILE A 165 11.54 13.07 -10.65
N PRO A 166 11.15 13.05 -9.36
CA PRO A 166 9.75 13.10 -8.99
C PRO A 166 9.11 14.44 -9.39
N GLY A 167 7.85 14.38 -9.82
CA GLY A 167 7.02 15.55 -10.04
C GLY A 167 6.47 16.12 -8.74
N ASP A 168 5.79 17.26 -8.87
CA ASP A 168 5.18 18.02 -7.76
C ASP A 168 3.65 17.84 -7.67
N PHE A 169 3.07 16.94 -8.47
CA PHE A 169 1.62 16.75 -8.55
C PHE A 169 0.97 16.41 -7.20
N LEU A 170 1.47 15.38 -6.49
CA LEU A 170 0.93 14.98 -5.18
C LEU A 170 1.45 15.84 -4.04
N ILE A 171 2.73 16.24 -4.11
CA ILE A 171 3.39 17.02 -3.09
C ILE A 171 4.63 17.71 -3.66
N GLU A 172 5.02 18.85 -3.06
CA GLU A 172 6.30 19.51 -3.31
C GLU A 172 7.46 18.50 -3.30
N LYS A 173 8.34 18.60 -4.31
CA LYS A 173 9.42 17.62 -4.58
C LYS A 173 10.31 17.34 -3.36
N GLU A 174 10.55 18.36 -2.54
CA GLU A 174 11.42 18.33 -1.36
C GLU A 174 10.83 17.51 -0.20
N LYS A 175 9.53 17.23 -0.23
CA LYS A 175 8.81 16.43 0.79
C LYS A 175 8.70 14.95 0.41
N ASN A 176 9.33 14.54 -0.69
CA ASN A 176 9.42 13.14 -1.12
C ASN A 176 10.59 12.42 -0.47
N THR A 177 10.34 11.22 0.04
CA THR A 177 11.39 10.23 0.25
C THR A 177 11.50 9.36 -1.00
N ILE A 178 12.65 9.45 -1.68
CA ILE A 178 12.96 8.63 -2.85
C ILE A 178 13.57 7.31 -2.38
N ILE A 179 13.00 6.19 -2.82
CA ILE A 179 13.55 4.85 -2.58
C ILE A 179 13.86 4.21 -3.93
N SER A 180 15.15 4.07 -4.25
CA SER A 180 15.67 3.54 -5.52
C SER A 180 16.15 2.08 -5.45
N SER A 181 16.40 1.55 -4.24
CA SER A 181 16.61 0.13 -3.95
C SER A 181 16.51 -0.09 -2.44
N LEU A 182 16.22 -1.31 -2.01
CA LEU A 182 15.83 -1.72 -0.63
C LEU A 182 16.90 -1.57 0.46
N GLU A 183 17.94 -0.77 0.26
CA GLU A 183 19.02 -0.59 1.21
C GLU A 183 18.95 0.83 1.75
N GLU A 184 18.55 0.93 3.02
CA GLU A 184 18.49 2.12 3.86
C GLU A 184 17.27 3.04 3.64
N THR A 185 16.19 2.75 4.37
CA THR A 185 15.23 3.79 4.77
C THR A 185 15.91 4.71 5.76
N ASP A 186 16.50 5.80 5.29
CA ASP A 186 16.72 6.97 6.13
C ASP A 186 15.33 7.46 6.53
N GLN A 187 14.97 7.27 7.80
CA GLN A 187 13.66 7.62 8.32
C GLN A 187 13.57 9.14 8.41
N ASN A 188 13.28 9.80 7.29
CA ASN A 188 12.86 11.18 7.32
C ASN A 188 11.46 11.21 7.96
N GLU A 189 11.40 11.51 9.26
CA GLU A 189 10.15 11.58 10.03
C GLU A 189 9.16 12.63 9.49
N ASN A 190 9.62 13.52 8.60
CA ASN A 190 8.83 14.55 7.93
C ASN A 190 8.40 14.18 6.50
N ALA A 191 8.69 12.96 6.03
CA ALA A 191 8.27 12.51 4.71
C ALA A 191 6.73 12.45 4.62
N GLU A 192 6.18 13.22 3.70
CA GLU A 192 4.73 13.28 3.46
C GLU A 192 4.31 12.41 2.26
N ALA A 193 5.25 12.01 1.41
CA ALA A 193 5.04 11.06 0.33
C ALA A 193 6.26 10.14 0.12
N LEU A 194 5.97 8.96 -0.43
CA LEU A 194 6.97 7.98 -0.83
C LEU A 194 7.01 7.91 -2.36
N PHE A 195 8.21 8.04 -2.94
CA PHE A 195 8.45 7.86 -4.38
C PHE A 195 9.30 6.60 -4.60
N LEU A 196 8.81 5.68 -5.44
CA LEU A 196 9.40 4.37 -5.69
C LEU A 196 9.79 4.25 -7.16
N THR A 197 10.94 3.61 -7.39
CA THR A 197 11.39 3.27 -8.74
C THR A 197 11.89 1.82 -8.75
N ALA A 198 11.63 1.10 -9.84
CA ALA A 198 12.15 -0.25 -10.04
C ALA A 198 12.26 -0.56 -11.53
N THR A 199 13.28 -1.33 -11.89
CA THR A 199 13.50 -1.75 -13.28
C THR A 199 13.53 -3.27 -13.39
N SER A 200 12.87 -3.80 -14.42
CA SER A 200 12.84 -5.23 -14.71
C SER A 200 12.93 -5.43 -16.22
N GLY A 201 14.13 -5.77 -16.70
CA GLY A 201 14.37 -5.98 -18.13
C GLY A 201 14.13 -4.70 -18.94
N ASN A 202 13.08 -4.72 -19.76
CA ASN A 202 12.67 -3.62 -20.65
C ASN A 202 11.53 -2.76 -20.06
N VAL A 203 11.23 -2.91 -18.76
CA VAL A 203 10.16 -2.17 -18.08
C VAL A 203 10.73 -1.41 -16.89
N LEU A 204 10.43 -0.11 -16.82
CA LEU A 204 10.61 0.76 -15.66
C LEU A 204 9.24 0.96 -15.00
N VAL A 205 9.15 0.73 -13.70
CA VAL A 205 8.00 1.08 -12.88
C VAL A 205 8.39 2.21 -11.97
N ILE A 206 7.59 3.26 -11.99
CA ILE A 206 7.71 4.36 -11.03
C ILE A 206 6.36 4.63 -10.39
N GLY A 207 6.35 5.13 -9.17
CA GLY A 207 5.12 5.46 -8.49
C GLY A 207 5.34 6.33 -7.28
N GLN A 208 4.26 6.95 -6.82
CA GLN A 208 4.27 7.79 -5.63
C GLN A 208 3.00 7.56 -4.83
N THR A 209 3.10 7.65 -3.51
CA THR A 209 1.92 7.60 -2.62
C THR A 209 2.06 8.58 -1.48
N LEU A 210 0.95 9.23 -1.11
CA LEU A 210 0.89 10.05 0.10
C LEU A 210 0.98 9.16 1.36
N LEU A 211 1.77 9.60 2.33
CA LEU A 211 1.97 8.89 3.59
C LEU A 211 0.91 9.26 4.64
N ALA A 212 0.16 10.35 4.47
CA ALA A 212 -0.93 10.85 5.34
C ALA A 212 -0.50 11.93 6.35
N LYS A 213 -0.73 13.18 5.95
CA LYS A 213 -1.03 14.33 6.81
C LYS A 213 -1.67 15.46 6.01
N SER A 214 -1.40 15.48 4.71
CA SER A 214 -2.04 16.30 3.69
C SER A 214 -3.19 15.48 3.06
N GLY A 215 -4.41 16.02 3.08
CA GLY A 215 -5.50 15.48 2.25
C GLY A 215 -5.16 15.67 0.77
N PRO A 216 -5.85 14.97 -0.15
CA PRO A 216 -5.62 15.16 -1.58
C PRO A 216 -5.77 16.64 -1.91
N THR A 217 -4.71 17.25 -2.44
CA THR A 217 -4.80 18.60 -2.99
C THR A 217 -5.63 18.53 -4.28
N THR A 218 -6.47 19.53 -4.48
CA THR A 218 -7.39 19.67 -5.61
C THR A 218 -6.66 20.03 -6.92
N ASN A 219 -5.60 19.31 -7.26
CA ASN A 219 -4.85 19.55 -8.49
C ASN A 219 -5.47 18.72 -9.60
N SER A 220 -6.11 19.38 -10.57
CA SER A 220 -6.67 18.75 -11.76
C SER A 220 -5.57 18.21 -12.69
N ASP A 221 -4.46 18.95 -12.82
CA ASP A 221 -3.39 18.66 -13.77
C ASP A 221 -2.02 18.76 -13.09
N GLY A 222 -1.01 18.04 -13.59
CA GLY A 222 0.36 18.21 -13.13
C GLY A 222 1.36 17.18 -13.66
N VAL A 223 2.61 17.32 -13.23
CA VAL A 223 3.71 16.40 -13.58
C VAL A 223 3.82 15.32 -12.51
N LEU A 224 3.77 14.05 -12.93
CA LEU A 224 3.99 12.89 -12.06
C LEU A 224 5.48 12.60 -11.88
N ALA A 225 6.23 12.55 -12.97
CA ALA A 225 7.68 12.35 -12.96
C ALA A 225 8.33 12.76 -14.28
N THR A 226 9.64 13.01 -14.23
CA THR A 226 10.49 13.23 -15.39
C THR A 226 11.61 12.18 -15.40
N ILE A 227 11.78 11.48 -16.52
CA ILE A 227 12.84 10.49 -16.72
C ILE A 227 13.79 11.01 -17.80
N ILE A 228 15.09 10.93 -17.52
CA ILE A 228 16.14 11.26 -18.49
C ILE A 228 16.70 9.95 -19.04
N PHE A 229 16.59 9.76 -20.35
CA PHE A 229 17.18 8.63 -21.08
C PHE A 229 18.39 9.10 -21.89
N ALA A 230 19.42 8.27 -21.94
CA ALA A 230 20.47 8.36 -22.94
C ALA A 230 20.19 7.35 -24.06
N TYR A 231 20.36 7.72 -25.33
CA TYR A 231 20.15 6.82 -26.46
C TYR A 231 21.44 6.53 -27.25
N TYR A 232 21.55 5.34 -27.85
CA TYR A 232 22.80 4.81 -28.43
C TYR A 232 22.70 4.36 -29.89
N LYS A 233 21.50 4.10 -30.41
CA LYS A 233 21.28 3.62 -31.79
C LYS A 233 20.37 4.55 -32.58
N SER A 234 19.18 4.83 -32.05
CA SER A 234 18.15 5.59 -32.75
C SER A 234 17.25 6.33 -31.76
N ASP A 235 16.58 7.37 -32.27
CA ASP A 235 15.51 8.04 -31.54
C ASP A 235 14.27 7.14 -31.52
N GLN A 236 14.15 6.32 -30.48
CA GLN A 236 12.97 5.52 -30.19
C GLN A 236 12.47 5.92 -28.81
N ALA A 237 11.27 6.49 -28.76
CA ALA A 237 10.65 6.91 -27.50
C ALA A 237 10.21 5.69 -26.66
N PRO A 238 10.26 5.78 -25.33
CA PRO A 238 9.59 4.83 -24.46
C PRO A 238 8.06 4.94 -24.58
N GLU A 239 7.34 3.94 -24.07
CA GLU A 239 5.87 3.88 -24.12
C GLU A 239 5.27 3.58 -22.74
N LEU A 240 4.09 4.15 -22.45
CA LEU A 240 3.32 3.81 -21.25
C LEU A 240 2.60 2.48 -21.43
N ILE A 241 2.53 1.70 -20.36
CA ILE A 241 1.84 0.40 -20.32
C ILE A 241 0.44 0.59 -19.73
N PHE A 242 -0.59 0.11 -20.43
CA PHE A 242 -2.00 0.15 -19.99
C PHE A 242 -2.69 -1.21 -20.18
N GLY A 243 -3.29 -1.77 -19.13
CA GLY A 243 -4.14 -2.95 -19.17
C GLY A 243 -3.46 -4.27 -19.57
N GLU A 244 -2.12 -4.30 -19.69
CA GLU A 244 -1.38 -5.48 -20.14
C GLU A 244 -1.00 -6.41 -18.99
N ASN A 245 -0.56 -5.86 -17.86
CA ASN A 245 -0.10 -6.63 -16.72
C ASN A 245 -0.31 -5.83 -15.43
N PRO A 246 -1.08 -6.33 -14.45
CA PRO A 246 -1.36 -5.60 -13.21
C PRO A 246 -0.09 -5.23 -12.41
N ARG A 247 1.03 -5.93 -12.67
CA ARG A 247 2.33 -5.64 -12.04
C ARG A 247 2.97 -4.35 -12.57
N TYR A 248 2.74 -4.04 -13.83
CA TYR A 248 3.42 -2.96 -14.57
C TYR A 248 2.42 -1.94 -15.11
N ASP A 249 1.18 -1.98 -14.64
CA ASP A 249 0.14 -1.15 -15.22
C ASP A 249 0.26 0.31 -14.78
N THR A 250 -0.16 1.20 -15.65
CA THR A 250 -0.25 2.63 -15.35
C THR A 250 -1.62 2.91 -14.74
N MET A 251 -1.66 3.39 -13.49
CA MET A 251 -2.90 3.56 -12.72
C MET A 251 -2.82 4.73 -11.75
N LEU A 252 -3.98 5.29 -11.44
CA LEU A 252 -4.19 6.28 -10.38
C LEU A 252 -5.08 5.67 -9.30
N LEU A 253 -4.76 5.94 -8.04
CA LEU A 253 -5.43 5.36 -6.88
C LEU A 253 -6.00 6.44 -5.98
N ARG A 254 -7.23 6.22 -5.51
CA ARG A 254 -7.83 7.00 -4.42
C ARG A 254 -7.33 6.51 -3.06
N MET A 255 -7.66 7.28 -2.02
CA MET A 255 -7.29 6.96 -0.63
C MET A 255 -7.88 5.62 -0.15
N ASP A 256 -9.05 5.24 -0.67
CA ASP A 256 -9.72 3.97 -0.39
C ASP A 256 -9.17 2.81 -1.24
N THR A 257 -8.06 3.02 -1.97
CA THR A 257 -7.41 2.08 -2.88
C THR A 257 -8.22 1.74 -4.13
N THR A 258 -9.32 2.44 -4.40
CA THR A 258 -10.04 2.29 -5.66
C THR A 258 -9.26 2.94 -6.80
N GLU A 259 -9.22 2.26 -7.93
CA GLU A 259 -8.61 2.79 -9.15
C GLU A 259 -9.50 3.89 -9.74
N ILE A 260 -8.86 4.98 -10.19
CA ILE A 260 -9.52 6.03 -10.95
C ILE A 260 -9.50 5.61 -12.41
N GLN A 261 -10.69 5.53 -13.01
CA GLN A 261 -10.85 5.20 -14.42
C GLN A 261 -10.08 6.21 -15.28
N LEU A 262 -9.18 5.70 -16.10
CA LEU A 262 -8.39 6.51 -17.02
C LEU A 262 -9.14 6.69 -18.33
N SER A 263 -9.33 7.95 -18.74
CA SER A 263 -9.78 8.30 -20.09
C SER A 263 -8.59 8.59 -21.00
N GLU A 264 -8.83 8.74 -22.30
CA GLU A 264 -7.81 9.21 -23.23
C GLU A 264 -7.21 10.53 -22.72
N ASN A 265 -5.87 10.59 -22.68
CA ASN A 265 -5.08 11.73 -22.20
C ASN A 265 -5.14 12.02 -20.69
N THR A 266 -5.78 11.17 -19.88
CA THR A 266 -5.73 11.29 -18.42
C THR A 266 -4.30 11.19 -17.90
N ILE A 267 -3.52 10.25 -18.43
CA ILE A 267 -2.07 10.18 -18.24
C ILE A 267 -1.44 10.21 -19.62
N ALA A 268 -0.46 11.08 -19.80
CA ALA A 268 0.30 11.20 -21.04
C ALA A 268 1.80 11.20 -20.73
N MET A 269 2.59 10.77 -21.71
CA MET A 269 4.04 10.88 -21.66
C MET A 269 4.52 11.67 -22.88
N ASN A 270 5.17 12.80 -22.60
CA ASN A 270 5.76 13.66 -23.62
C ASN A 270 7.27 13.45 -23.63
N CYS A 271 7.81 13.06 -24.78
CA CYS A 271 9.23 12.83 -24.98
C CYS A 271 9.81 13.99 -25.78
N LEU A 272 10.79 14.69 -25.20
CA LEU A 272 11.52 15.78 -25.86
C LEU A 272 13.02 15.45 -25.92
N PRO A 273 13.70 15.70 -27.05
CA PRO A 273 15.15 15.54 -27.17
C PRO A 273 15.93 16.58 -26.35
#